data_AF-A0A942UZJ1-F1
#
_entry.id   AF-A0A942UZJ1-F1
#
_cell.length_a   1.000
_cell.length_b   1.000
_cell.length_c   1.000
_cell.angle_alpha   90.00
_cell.angle_beta   90.00
_cell.angle_gamma   90.00
#
_symmetry.space_group_name_H-M   'P 1'
#
loop_
_entity.id
_entity.type
_entity.pdbx_description
1 polymer ?
#
loop_
_entity_poly.entity_id
_entity_poly.type
_entity_poly.pdbx_seq_one_letter_code
_entity_poly.pdbx_strand_id
1 'polypeptide(L)' 'MNINDWSNKEIIKFVTSRKKITQKNLLKKLKEEILEGTFSGKLSREALKVIELQEICEILGFDLILQEKNK' A
#
# COMPACT_ATOMS: atom_id res chain seq x y z
N MET A 1 -3.30 3.45 -15.97
CA MET A 1 -3.90 2.18 -15.47
C MET A 1 -4.94 2.56 -14.44
N ASN A 2 -6.16 2.04 -14.53
CA ASN A 2 -7.22 2.32 -13.57
C ASN A 2 -7.22 1.23 -12.50
N ILE A 3 -7.06 1.61 -11.23
CA ILE A 3 -6.95 0.68 -10.08
C ILE A 3 -8.15 0.79 -9.12
N ASN A 4 -9.21 1.49 -9.54
CA ASN A 4 -10.31 1.84 -8.65
C ASN A 4 -11.08 0.63 -8.08
N ASP A 5 -10.98 -0.52 -8.75
CA ASP A 5 -11.64 -1.78 -8.35
C ASP A 5 -10.65 -2.78 -7.72
N TRP A 6 -9.42 -2.36 -7.42
CA TRP A 6 -8.39 -3.25 -6.89
C TRP A 6 -8.50 -3.36 -5.38
N SER A 7 -8.31 -4.59 -4.89
CA SER A 7 -8.12 -4.87 -3.47
C SER A 7 -6.80 -4.27 -2.96
N ASN A 8 -6.72 -4.06 -1.64
CA ASN A 8 -5.49 -3.63 -1.00
C ASN A 8 -4.33 -4.59 -1.30
N LYS A 9 -4.58 -5.90 -1.39
CA LYS A 9 -3.55 -6.88 -1.78
C LYS A 9 -3.03 -6.63 -3.20
N GLU A 10 -3.90 -6.34 -4.14
CA GLU A 10 -3.52 -6.08 -5.54
C GLU A 10 -2.73 -4.78 -5.66
N ILE A 11 -3.17 -3.71 -4.98
CA ILE A 11 -2.46 -2.42 -4.92
C ILE A 11 -1.06 -2.63 -4.35
N ILE A 12 -0.93 -3.28 -3.18
CA ILE A 12 0.37 -3.54 -2.55
C ILE A 12 1.26 -4.42 -3.42
N LYS A 13 0.72 -5.49 -4.02
CA LYS A 13 1.48 -6.36 -4.93
C LYS A 13 1.99 -5.57 -6.13
N PHE A 14 1.19 -4.67 -6.67
CA PHE A 14 1.60 -3.82 -7.79
C PHE A 14 2.74 -2.89 -7.43
N VAL A 15 2.60 -2.06 -6.38
CA VAL A 15 3.65 -1.09 -6.01
C VAL A 15 4.95 -1.77 -5.61
N THR A 16 4.88 -2.91 -4.91
CA THR A 16 6.06 -3.69 -4.52
C THR A 16 6.74 -4.36 -5.72
N SER A 17 5.97 -4.94 -6.65
CA SER A 17 6.50 -5.58 -7.87
C SER A 17 7.27 -4.59 -8.75
N ARG A 18 6.77 -3.36 -8.88
CA ARG A 18 7.40 -2.29 -9.67
C ARG A 18 8.77 -1.89 -9.14
N LYS A 19 8.98 -2.00 -7.82
CA LYS A 19 10.27 -1.70 -7.18
C LYS A 19 11.12 -2.96 -6.93
N LYS A 20 10.65 -4.13 -7.37
CA LYS A 20 11.29 -5.44 -7.13
C LYS A 20 11.54 -5.73 -5.64
N ILE A 21 10.63 -5.27 -4.78
CA ILE A 21 10.70 -5.48 -3.33
C ILE A 21 9.64 -6.51 -2.93
N THR A 22 9.93 -7.35 -1.94
CA THR A 22 8.94 -8.29 -1.38
C THR A 22 8.11 -7.60 -0.30
N GLN A 23 6.88 -8.07 -0.05
CA GLN A 23 6.06 -7.55 1.06
C GLN A 23 6.80 -7.63 2.41
N LYS A 24 7.59 -8.69 2.64
CA LYS A 24 8.45 -8.84 3.82
C LYS A 24 9.50 -7.73 3.94
N ASN A 25 10.11 -7.33 2.83
CA ASN A 25 11.09 -6.24 2.83
C ASN A 25 10.43 -4.86 2.95
N LEU A 26 9.21 -4.69 2.43
CA LEU A 26 8.41 -3.50 2.66
C LEU A 26 8.07 -3.35 4.15
N LEU A 27 7.63 -4.43 4.80
CA LEU A 27 7.35 -4.47 6.24
C LEU A 27 8.53 -4.02 7.10
N LYS A 28 9.74 -4.48 6.78
CA LYS A 28 10.97 -4.05 7.46
C LYS A 28 11.30 -2.57 7.30
N LYS A 29 10.77 -1.93 6.25
CA LYS A 29 11.01 -0.50 5.95
C LYS A 29 9.91 0.40 6.52
N LEU A 30 8.71 -0.13 6.73
CA LEU A 30 7.66 0.56 7.44
C LEU A 30 8.14 0.78 8.88
N LYS A 31 8.00 2.00 9.40
CA LYS A 31 8.35 2.27 10.80
C LYS A 31 7.47 1.40 11.69
N GLU A 32 7.98 1.05 12.87
CA GLU A 32 7.37 0.11 13.83
C GLU A 32 5.89 0.39 14.20
N GLU A 33 5.33 1.53 13.82
CA GLU A 33 3.91 1.88 13.98
C GLU A 33 2.95 0.95 13.20
N ILE A 34 3.40 0.28 12.13
CA ILE A 34 2.63 -0.80 11.51
C ILE A 34 3.12 -2.14 12.06
N LEU A 35 2.61 -2.53 13.24
CA LEU A 35 2.84 -3.85 13.84
C LEU A 35 2.70 -4.95 12.76
N GLU A 36 3.76 -5.73 12.52
CA GLU A 36 3.84 -6.76 11.46
C GLU A 36 2.65 -7.73 11.46
N GLY A 37 2.09 -8.04 12.65
CA GLY A 37 0.90 -8.90 12.80
C GLY A 37 -0.40 -8.29 12.26
N THR A 38 -0.44 -6.96 12.05
CA THR A 38 -1.62 -6.24 11.54
C THR A 38 -1.60 -6.03 10.04
N PHE A 39 -0.43 -6.01 9.37
CA PHE A 39 -0.38 -5.61 7.96
C PHE A 39 -1.07 -6.62 7.03
N SER A 40 -0.66 -7.89 7.04
CA SER A 40 -1.31 -8.93 6.22
C SER A 40 -2.80 -9.08 6.55
N GLY A 41 -3.17 -8.93 7.83
CA GLY A 41 -4.55 -8.96 8.30
C GLY A 41 -5.37 -7.72 7.91
N LYS A 42 -4.73 -6.55 7.77
CA LYS A 42 -5.36 -5.33 7.23
C LYS A 42 -5.59 -5.49 5.72
N LEU A 43 -4.61 -6.01 4.99
CA LEU A 43 -4.75 -6.28 3.56
C LEU A 43 -5.85 -7.30 3.27
N SER A 44 -6.01 -8.35 4.10
CA SER A 44 -7.09 -9.34 3.90
C SER A 44 -8.47 -8.83 4.27
N ARG A 45 -8.57 -7.85 5.19
CA ARG A 45 -9.84 -7.27 5.66
C ARG A 45 -10.21 -5.99 4.93
N GLU A 46 -9.47 -5.63 3.89
CA GLU A 46 -9.60 -4.36 3.18
C GLU A 46 -9.55 -3.12 4.09
N ALA A 47 -8.76 -3.22 5.17
CA ALA A 47 -8.69 -2.23 6.24
C ALA A 47 -7.41 -1.36 6.19
N LEU A 48 -6.73 -1.31 5.05
CA LEU A 48 -5.58 -0.44 4.85
C LEU A 48 -6.06 1.02 4.77
N LYS A 49 -5.55 1.86 5.66
CA LYS A 49 -5.90 3.29 5.68
C LYS A 49 -5.15 4.03 4.59
N VAL A 50 -5.71 5.14 4.12
CA VAL A 50 -5.08 6.02 3.12
C VAL A 50 -3.71 6.50 3.57
N ILE A 51 -3.54 6.87 4.85
CA ILE A 51 -2.25 7.31 5.40
C ILE A 51 -1.18 6.20 5.36
N GLU A 52 -1.56 4.94 5.57
CA GLU A 52 -0.65 3.80 5.48
C GLU A 52 -0.25 3.53 4.02
N LEU A 53 -1.21 3.64 3.10
CA LEU A 53 -0.92 3.55 1.66
C LEU A 53 0.02 4.68 1.21
N GLN A 54 -0.16 5.89 1.73
CA GLN A 54 0.71 7.02 1.45
C GLN A 54 2.14 6.77 1.93
N GLU A 55 2.32 6.31 3.18
CA GLU A 55 3.64 5.96 3.72
C GLU A 55 4.33 4.87 2.88
N ILE A 56 3.58 3.84 2.46
CA ILE A 56 4.10 2.79 1.58
C ILE A 56 4.56 3.38 0.24
N CYS A 57 3.77 4.26 -0.36
CA CYS A 57 4.13 4.94 -1.60
C CYS A 57 5.41 5.78 -1.42
N GLU A 58 5.52 6.56 -0.35
CA GLU A 58 6.70 7.37 -0.02
C GLU A 58 7.97 6.51 0.13
N ILE A 59 7.91 5.42 0.90
CA ILE A 59 9.03 4.47 1.09
C ILE A 59 9.48 3.85 -0.24
N LEU A 60 8.51 3.58 -1.12
CA LEU A 60 8.75 2.97 -2.42
C LEU A 60 9.11 4.02 -3.50
N GLY A 61 9.02 5.31 -3.21
CA GLY A 61 9.25 6.40 -4.16
C GLY A 61 8.17 6.45 -5.24
N PHE A 62 6.92 6.47 -4.82
CA PHE A 62 5.72 6.74 -5.63
C PHE A 62 4.99 7.95 -5.05
N ASP A 63 4.39 8.76 -5.93
CA ASP A 63 3.43 9.78 -5.54
C ASP A 63 2.01 9.17 -5.51
N LEU A 64 1.32 9.29 -4.38
CA LEU A 64 -0.09 8.94 -4.26
C LEU A 64 -0.95 10.16 -4.63
N ILE A 65 -1.55 10.14 -5.81
CA ILE A 65 -2.41 11.22 -6.29
C ILE A 65 -3.88 10.83 -6.09
N LEU A 66 -4.58 11.57 -5.23
CA LEU A 66 -6.03 11.46 -5.05
C LEU A 66 -6.72 12.54 -5.89
N GLN A 67 -7.78 12.15 -6.59
CA GLN A 67 -8.57 13.06 -7.42
C GLN A 67 -10.05 12.89 -7.08
N GLU A 68 -10.74 14.00 -6.89
CA GLU A 68 -12.19 13.99 -6.78
C GLU A 68 -12.81 13.69 -8.15
N LYS A 69 -13.91 12.93 -8.15
CA LYS A 69 -14.68 12.73 -9.38
C LYS A 69 -15.39 14.04 -9.70
N ASN A 70 -15.02 14.68 -10.81
CA ASN A 70 -15.82 15.74 -11.40
C ASN A 70 -17.18 15.13 -11.79
N LYS A 71 -18.27 15.61 -11.17
CA LYS A 71 -19.65 15.25 -11.51
C LYS A 71 -20.08 15.92 -12.81
#